data_AF-A0A7U3MHS7-F1
#
_entry.id   AF-A0A7U3MHS7-F1
#
_cell.length_a   1.000
_cell.length_b   1.000
_cell.length_c   1.000
_cell.angle_alpha   90.00
_cell.angle_beta   90.00
_cell.angle_gamma   90.00
#
_symmetry.space_group_name_H-M   'P 1'
#
loop_
_entity.id
_entity.type
_entity.pdbx_description
1 polymer ?
#
loop_
_entity_poly.entity_id
_entity_poly.type
_entity_poly.pdbx_seq_one_letter_code
_entity_poly.pdbx_strand_id
1 'polypeptide(L)'
;MENMDNKILLGLFFLIFCCVDFGDCNKSANEQCLNRILPNKQLQDVKWGSLLKEAIQNDNQDYQCFILCGLSNLKILRADGSVETENNPLASEIGQSISECAKLKRGSNACVNAKEAILCLFKSPLSEKEGPGKIIKEANENFKNSGQLINW
;
A
#
# COMPACT_ATOMS: atom_id res chain seq x y z
N MET A 1 -49.87 -42.28 -17.84
CA MET A 1 -49.03 -41.91 -16.68
C MET A 1 -47.73 -41.37 -17.25
N GLU A 2 -47.68 -40.05 -17.41
CA GLU A 2 -46.50 -39.32 -17.86
C GLU A 2 -45.53 -39.21 -16.68
N ASN A 3 -44.37 -39.87 -16.75
CA ASN A 3 -43.30 -39.68 -15.78
C ASN A 3 -42.40 -38.54 -16.25
N MET A 4 -42.63 -37.38 -15.63
CA MET A 4 -41.71 -36.24 -15.61
C MET A 4 -40.45 -36.60 -14.84
N ASP A 5 -39.43 -37.13 -15.51
CA ASP A 5 -38.08 -37.24 -14.93
C ASP A 5 -37.03 -36.76 -15.96
N ASN A 6 -37.15 -35.49 -16.31
CA ASN A 6 -36.10 -34.79 -17.04
C ASN A 6 -35.99 -33.37 -16.49
N LYS A 7 -35.33 -33.21 -15.33
CA LYS A 7 -34.90 -31.89 -14.80
C LYS A 7 -33.99 -31.88 -13.56
N ILE A 8 -33.25 -32.96 -13.26
CA ILE A 8 -32.27 -32.93 -12.16
C ILE A 8 -30.98 -33.64 -12.57
N LEU A 9 -30.36 -33.18 -13.67
CA LEU A 9 -28.99 -33.58 -14.02
C LEU A 9 -28.23 -32.42 -14.69
N LEU A 10 -28.44 -31.21 -14.19
CA LEU A 10 -27.73 -29.99 -14.62
C LEU A 10 -27.42 -29.08 -13.41
N GLY A 11 -27.19 -29.69 -12.25
CA GLY A 11 -26.96 -29.01 -10.97
C GLY A 11 -25.70 -29.47 -10.23
N LEU A 12 -24.69 -29.99 -10.94
CA LEU A 12 -23.42 -30.47 -10.35
C LEU A 12 -22.19 -29.78 -10.97
N PHE A 13 -22.31 -28.49 -11.33
CA PHE A 13 -21.18 -27.69 -11.84
C PHE A 13 -20.70 -26.60 -10.87
N PHE A 14 -21.10 -26.62 -9.60
CA PHE A 14 -20.84 -25.49 -8.67
C PHE A 14 -20.49 -25.86 -7.22
N LEU A 15 -19.89 -27.03 -6.96
CA LEU A 15 -19.55 -27.44 -5.59
C LEU A 15 -18.16 -28.06 -5.43
N ILE A 16 -17.11 -27.31 -5.80
CA ILE A 16 -15.83 -27.35 -5.09
C ILE A 16 -15.35 -25.90 -4.94
N PHE A 17 -16.07 -25.17 -4.10
CA PHE A 17 -15.71 -23.85 -3.60
C PHE A 17 -15.75 -23.91 -2.07
N CYS A 18 -15.02 -24.83 -1.45
CA CYS A 18 -14.98 -24.99 0.01
C CYS A 18 -13.71 -25.74 0.49
N CYS A 19 -12.58 -25.06 0.41
CA CYS A 19 -11.66 -24.93 1.54
C CYS A 19 -11.47 -23.41 1.66
N VAL A 20 -12.23 -22.65 2.44
CA VAL A 20 -12.33 -22.68 3.91
C VAL A 20 -10.96 -22.90 4.54
N ASP A 21 -10.04 -21.97 4.25
CA ASP A 21 -8.99 -21.60 5.19
C ASP A 21 -9.52 -20.38 5.95
N PHE A 22 -10.16 -20.61 7.11
CA PHE A 22 -10.54 -19.55 8.06
C PHE A 22 -9.31 -19.06 8.85
N GLY A 23 -8.22 -18.76 8.14
CA GLY A 23 -7.28 -17.74 8.56
C GLY A 23 -7.65 -16.51 7.77
N ASP A 24 -8.32 -15.54 8.39
CA ASP A 24 -8.60 -14.24 7.78
C ASP A 24 -7.26 -13.54 7.54
N CYS A 25 -6.55 -13.91 6.47
CA CYS A 25 -5.25 -13.35 6.12
C CYS A 25 -5.48 -11.98 5.49
N ASN A 26 -6.03 -11.07 6.29
CA ASN A 26 -6.03 -9.66 5.95
C ASN A 26 -4.59 -9.27 5.59
N LYS A 27 -4.45 -8.52 4.51
CA LYS A 27 -3.16 -8.07 3.98
C LYS A 27 -2.96 -6.61 4.33
N SER A 28 -1.76 -6.24 4.73
CA SER A 28 -1.35 -4.85 4.90
C SER A 28 -1.48 -4.08 3.58
N ALA A 29 -1.52 -2.75 3.66
CA ALA A 29 -1.53 -1.88 2.48
C ALA A 29 -0.32 -2.20 1.57
N ASN A 30 0.87 -2.37 2.15
CA ASN A 30 2.07 -2.74 1.41
C ASN A 30 1.93 -4.10 0.68
N GLU A 31 1.36 -5.12 1.30
CA GLU A 31 1.15 -6.42 0.65
C GLU A 31 0.16 -6.33 -0.52
N GLN A 32 -0.92 -5.58 -0.36
CA GLN A 32 -1.90 -5.39 -1.43
C GLN A 32 -1.30 -4.56 -2.58
N CYS A 33 -0.60 -3.47 -2.26
CA CYS A 33 0.09 -2.63 -3.24
C CYS A 33 1.21 -3.37 -3.98
N LEU A 34 1.97 -4.23 -3.29
CA LEU A 34 3.00 -5.05 -3.91
C LEU A 34 2.39 -5.94 -5.00
N ASN A 35 1.32 -6.67 -4.67
CA ASN A 35 0.63 -7.53 -5.63
C ASN A 35 0.05 -6.75 -6.82
N ARG A 36 -0.33 -5.49 -6.61
CA ARG A 36 -0.94 -4.64 -7.64
C ARG A 36 0.09 -3.99 -8.57
N ILE A 37 1.17 -3.47 -8.03
CA ILE A 37 2.14 -2.61 -8.74
C ILE A 37 3.39 -3.39 -9.14
N LEU A 38 3.82 -4.31 -8.29
CA LEU A 38 5.07 -5.07 -8.46
C LEU A 38 4.77 -6.58 -8.35
N PRO A 39 3.92 -7.16 -9.21
CA PRO A 39 3.38 -8.52 -9.04
C PRO A 39 4.44 -9.63 -9.02
N ASN A 40 5.65 -9.35 -9.49
CA ASN A 40 6.77 -10.28 -9.54
C ASN A 40 7.80 -10.05 -8.42
N LYS A 41 7.47 -9.23 -7.42
CA LYS A 41 8.33 -8.89 -6.29
C LYS A 41 7.76 -9.43 -4.99
N GLN A 42 8.64 -9.53 -3.99
CA GLN A 42 8.32 -9.97 -2.64
C GLN A 42 8.52 -8.81 -1.65
N LEU A 43 7.95 -8.92 -0.44
CA LEU A 43 8.07 -7.87 0.58
C LEU A 43 9.53 -7.54 0.93
N GLN A 44 10.44 -8.52 0.89
CA GLN A 44 11.87 -8.25 1.11
C GLN A 44 12.50 -7.34 0.06
N ASP A 45 11.96 -7.29 -1.16
CA ASP A 45 12.47 -6.48 -2.27
C ASP A 45 12.10 -5.00 -2.13
N VAL A 46 11.12 -4.70 -1.28
CA VAL A 46 10.56 -3.35 -1.05
C VAL A 46 10.81 -2.84 0.37
N LYS A 47 11.77 -3.43 1.09
CA LYS A 47 12.28 -2.83 2.35
C LYS A 47 12.84 -1.44 2.06
N TRP A 48 12.72 -0.50 3.02
CA TRP A 48 13.09 0.91 2.85
C TRP A 48 14.39 1.16 2.09
N GLY A 49 15.48 0.50 2.44
CA GLY A 49 16.77 0.68 1.74
C GLY A 49 16.70 0.33 0.24
N SER A 50 16.14 -0.84 -0.10
CA SER A 50 15.93 -1.28 -1.48
C SER A 50 14.90 -0.41 -2.21
N LEU A 51 13.82 -0.07 -1.52
CA LEU A 51 12.74 0.76 -2.04
C LEU A 51 13.25 2.15 -2.45
N LEU A 52 14.02 2.81 -1.58
CA LEU A 52 14.61 4.11 -1.87
C LEU A 52 15.64 4.00 -3.00
N LYS A 53 16.45 2.93 -3.03
CA LYS A 53 17.38 2.71 -4.14
C LYS A 53 16.64 2.63 -5.48
N GLU A 54 15.62 1.79 -5.59
CA GLU A 54 14.88 1.62 -6.84
C GLU A 54 14.07 2.87 -7.20
N ALA A 55 13.28 3.41 -6.27
CA ALA A 55 12.38 4.54 -6.57
C ALA A 55 13.14 5.85 -6.84
N ILE A 56 14.25 6.10 -6.14
CA ILE A 56 14.98 7.38 -6.18
C ILE A 56 16.24 7.28 -7.02
N GLN A 57 17.15 6.35 -6.69
CA GLN A 57 18.48 6.31 -7.35
C GLN A 57 18.37 5.77 -8.78
N ASN A 58 17.57 4.73 -8.98
CA ASN A 58 17.31 4.16 -10.30
C ASN A 58 16.14 4.85 -11.03
N ASP A 59 15.50 5.83 -10.39
CA ASP A 59 14.32 6.55 -10.90
C ASP A 59 13.21 5.62 -11.42
N ASN A 60 13.00 4.48 -10.76
CA ASN A 60 12.06 3.47 -11.21
C ASN A 60 10.61 3.86 -10.84
N GLN A 61 9.82 4.23 -11.85
CA GLN A 61 8.46 4.72 -11.66
C GLN A 61 7.52 3.68 -11.02
N ASP A 62 7.70 2.38 -11.25
CA ASP A 62 6.85 1.35 -10.62
C ASP A 62 7.06 1.34 -9.10
N TYR A 63 8.31 1.49 -8.64
CA TYR A 63 8.62 1.63 -7.22
C TYR A 63 8.13 2.96 -6.64
N GLN A 64 8.12 4.03 -7.44
CA GLN A 64 7.51 5.30 -7.04
C GLN A 64 5.98 5.17 -6.89
N CYS A 65 5.32 4.43 -7.78
CA CYS A 65 3.90 4.12 -7.66
C CYS A 65 3.61 3.18 -6.49
N PHE A 66 4.50 2.23 -6.18
CA PHE A 66 4.39 1.41 -4.98
C PHE A 66 4.43 2.26 -3.70
N ILE A 67 5.34 3.24 -3.63
CA ILE A 67 5.39 4.23 -2.54
C ILE A 67 4.06 4.98 -2.43
N LEU A 68 3.57 5.52 -3.55
CA LEU A 68 2.30 6.25 -3.58
C LEU A 68 1.16 5.38 -3.07
N CYS A 69 1.08 4.12 -3.51
CA CYS A 69 0.04 3.18 -3.12
C CYS A 69 0.07 2.90 -1.63
N GLY A 70 1.21 2.50 -1.09
CA GLY A 70 1.33 2.19 0.33
C GLY A 70 1.00 3.41 1.19
N LEU A 71 1.64 4.55 0.91
CA LEU A 71 1.58 5.71 1.80
C LEU A 71 0.29 6.52 1.69
N SER A 72 -0.41 6.47 0.56
CA SER A 72 -1.74 7.10 0.45
C SER A 72 -2.80 6.34 1.24
N ASN A 73 -2.73 5.01 1.23
CA ASN A 73 -3.61 4.16 2.02
C ASN A 73 -3.35 4.22 3.54
N LEU A 74 -2.20 4.78 3.94
CA LEU A 74 -1.81 4.99 5.33
C LEU A 74 -1.96 6.45 5.79
N LYS A 75 -2.61 7.31 4.98
CA LYS A 75 -2.80 8.75 5.27
C LYS A 75 -1.49 9.53 5.48
N ILE A 76 -0.42 9.13 4.79
CA ILE A 76 0.86 9.82 4.79
C ILE A 76 0.99 10.70 3.54
N LEU A 77 0.52 10.18 2.41
CA LEU A 77 0.40 10.91 1.15
C LEU A 77 -1.07 11.03 0.74
N ARG A 78 -1.35 11.96 -0.16
CA ARG A 78 -2.61 12.05 -0.89
C ARG A 78 -2.51 11.27 -2.20
N ALA A 79 -3.64 11.02 -2.86
CA ALA A 79 -3.68 10.26 -4.12
C ALA A 79 -2.88 10.92 -5.27
N ASP A 80 -2.64 12.23 -5.20
CA ASP A 80 -1.83 12.99 -6.16
C ASP A 80 -0.32 12.96 -5.85
N GLY A 81 0.09 12.23 -4.79
CA GLY A 81 1.46 12.12 -4.31
C GLY A 81 1.96 13.30 -3.49
N SER A 82 1.11 14.28 -3.17
CA SER A 82 1.43 15.30 -2.19
C SER A 82 1.39 14.74 -0.77
N VAL A 83 2.01 15.45 0.19
CA VAL A 83 2.01 15.05 1.60
C VAL A 83 0.62 15.28 2.18
N GLU A 84 0.07 14.29 2.89
CA GLU A 84 -1.15 14.47 3.68
C GLU A 84 -0.82 15.30 4.92
N THR A 85 -1.58 16.37 5.16
CA THR A 85 -1.40 17.25 6.32
C THR A 85 -2.43 16.99 7.39
N GLU A 86 -3.58 16.41 7.03
CA GLU A 86 -4.68 16.13 7.96
C GLU A 86 -4.56 14.72 8.52
N ASN A 87 -4.48 14.61 9.85
CA ASN A 87 -4.37 13.32 10.56
C ASN A 87 -3.21 12.44 10.08
N ASN A 88 -2.12 13.06 9.62
CA ASN A 88 -0.94 12.31 9.22
C ASN A 88 -0.33 11.60 10.44
N PRO A 89 -0.17 10.27 10.43
CA PRO A 89 0.28 9.52 11.60
C PRO A 89 1.69 9.91 12.04
N LEU A 90 2.47 10.56 11.17
CA LEU A 90 3.85 10.98 11.45
C LEU A 90 3.95 12.36 12.12
N ALA A 91 2.82 13.04 12.36
CA ALA A 91 2.80 14.42 12.84
C ALA A 91 3.51 14.62 14.19
N SER A 92 3.49 13.62 15.08
CA SER A 92 4.17 13.68 16.37
C SER A 92 5.70 13.69 16.26
N GLU A 93 6.26 13.10 15.19
CA GLU A 93 7.70 12.96 14.99
C GLU A 93 8.26 14.02 14.03
N ILE A 94 7.54 14.31 12.95
CA ILE A 94 8.03 15.12 11.84
C ILE A 94 7.02 16.17 11.33
N GLY A 95 6.16 16.68 12.23
CA GLY A 95 5.10 17.65 11.89
C GLY A 95 5.58 18.90 11.14
N GLN A 96 6.76 19.43 11.49
CA GLN A 96 7.35 20.55 10.75
C GLN A 96 7.68 20.15 9.30
N SER A 97 8.35 19.01 9.10
CA SER A 97 8.70 18.52 7.76
C SER A 97 7.44 18.21 6.93
N ILE A 98 6.37 17.69 7.53
CA ILE A 98 5.07 17.52 6.86
C ILE A 98 4.58 18.86 6.30
N SER A 99 4.57 19.90 7.14
CA SER A 99 4.09 21.24 6.76
C SER A 99 4.96 21.90 5.68
N GLU A 100 6.26 21.68 5.69
CA GLU A 100 7.20 22.20 4.70
C GLU A 100 7.08 21.44 3.37
N CYS A 101 7.08 20.11 3.42
CA CYS A 101 7.02 19.25 2.24
C CYS A 101 5.67 19.29 1.52
N ALA A 102 4.57 19.58 2.22
CA ALA A 102 3.27 19.80 1.61
C ALA A 102 3.26 21.00 0.64
N LYS A 103 4.18 21.96 0.79
CA LYS A 103 4.26 23.17 -0.06
C LYS A 103 5.02 22.96 -1.37
N LEU A 104 5.64 21.79 -1.57
CA LEU A 104 6.35 21.50 -2.82
C LEU A 104 5.40 21.60 -4.01
N LYS A 105 5.84 22.28 -5.07
CA LYS A 105 5.12 22.36 -6.33
C LYS A 105 5.04 20.96 -6.94
N ARG A 106 3.85 20.58 -7.41
CA ARG A 106 3.57 19.25 -7.95
C ARG A 106 3.47 19.25 -9.46
N GLY A 107 3.97 18.18 -10.05
CA GLY A 107 3.77 17.87 -11.46
C GLY A 107 2.47 17.10 -11.69
N SER A 108 2.22 16.73 -12.95
CA SER A 108 1.05 15.94 -13.34
C SER A 108 1.16 14.44 -13.00
N ASN A 109 2.35 13.94 -12.69
CA ASN A 109 2.58 12.53 -12.40
C ASN A 109 2.60 12.28 -10.88
N ALA A 110 1.56 11.63 -10.36
CA ALA A 110 1.41 11.38 -8.94
C ALA A 110 2.52 10.48 -8.35
N CYS A 111 3.01 9.49 -9.09
CA CYS A 111 4.08 8.61 -8.61
C CYS A 111 5.39 9.40 -8.45
N VAL A 112 5.70 10.26 -9.43
CA VAL A 112 6.86 11.17 -9.33
C VAL A 112 6.69 12.15 -8.17
N ASN A 113 5.49 12.71 -7.98
CA ASN A 113 5.20 13.57 -6.82
C ASN A 113 5.43 12.83 -5.48
N ALA A 114 5.08 11.55 -5.40
CA ALA A 114 5.30 10.73 -4.20
C ALA A 114 6.78 10.52 -3.91
N LYS A 115 7.62 10.30 -4.94
CA LYS A 115 9.08 10.27 -4.81
C LYS A 115 9.59 11.58 -4.20
N GLU A 116 9.16 12.72 -4.73
CA GLU A 116 9.57 14.04 -4.25
C GLU A 116 9.11 14.31 -2.82
N ALA A 117 7.88 13.90 -2.48
CA ALA A 117 7.36 13.99 -1.12
C ALA A 117 8.23 13.19 -0.15
N ILE A 118 8.58 11.96 -0.49
CA ILE A 118 9.40 11.09 0.36
C ILE A 118 10.83 11.61 0.53
N LEU A 119 11.45 12.10 -0.54
CA LEU A 119 12.76 12.74 -0.47
C LEU A 119 12.78 13.95 0.47
N CYS A 120 11.67 14.68 0.53
CA CYS A 120 11.54 15.81 1.44
C CYS A 120 11.29 15.36 2.88
N LEU A 121 10.39 14.39 3.09
CA LEU A 121 10.03 13.89 4.43
C LEU A 121 11.18 13.13 5.10
N PHE A 122 11.92 12.32 4.34
CA PHE A 122 12.91 11.39 4.88
C PHE A 122 14.27 11.58 4.21
N LYS A 123 15.25 12.05 4.97
CA LYS A 123 16.64 12.26 4.50
C LYS A 123 17.52 11.01 4.58
N SER A 124 17.05 9.97 5.26
CA SER A 124 17.78 8.71 5.48
C SER A 124 16.82 7.52 5.49
N PRO A 125 17.31 6.29 5.26
CA PRO A 125 16.51 5.08 5.43
C PRO A 125 15.90 5.01 6.84
N LEU A 126 14.66 4.52 6.92
CA LEU A 126 13.91 4.46 8.16
C LEU A 126 14.16 3.17 8.94
N SER A 127 14.19 3.28 10.26
CA SER A 127 14.21 2.16 11.19
C SER A 127 12.78 1.71 11.48
N GLU A 128 12.49 0.41 11.35
CA GLU A 128 11.18 -0.15 11.77
C GLU A 128 11.01 -0.22 13.30
N LYS A 129 12.07 0.04 14.08
CA LYS A 129 12.06 -0.10 15.54
C LYS A 129 11.79 1.22 16.27
N GLU A 130 11.99 2.35 15.61
CA GLU A 130 11.87 3.68 16.22
C GLU A 130 11.49 4.75 15.17
N GLY A 131 11.05 5.92 15.65
CA GLY A 131 10.75 7.09 14.83
C GLY A 131 9.69 6.83 13.75
N PRO A 132 9.75 7.56 12.62
CA PRO A 132 8.75 7.46 11.54
C PRO A 132 8.60 6.05 10.96
N GLY A 133 9.68 5.26 10.87
CA GLY A 133 9.60 3.91 10.31
C GLY A 133 8.81 2.94 11.17
N LYS A 134 8.89 3.05 12.50
CA LYS A 134 8.02 2.31 13.43
C LYS A 134 6.56 2.69 13.24
N ILE A 135 6.25 3.98 13.13
CA ILE A 135 4.87 4.44 12.94
C ILE A 135 4.27 3.93 11.63
N ILE A 136 5.05 3.93 10.53
CA ILE A 136 4.58 3.40 9.23
C ILE A 136 4.32 1.89 9.32
N LYS A 137 5.16 1.16 10.06
CA LYS A 137 4.95 -0.26 10.31
C LYS A 137 3.67 -0.52 11.11
N GLU A 138 3.46 0.21 12.21
CA GLU A 138 2.26 0.11 13.02
C GLU A 138 1.00 0.50 12.23
N ALA A 139 1.07 1.54 11.39
CA ALA A 139 -0.03 1.91 10.50
C ALA A 139 -0.36 0.80 9.49
N ASN A 140 0.64 0.11 8.94
CA ASN A 140 0.43 -1.05 8.07
C ASN A 140 -0.22 -2.23 8.80
N GLU A 141 0.21 -2.52 10.03
CA GLU A 141 -0.40 -3.58 10.84
C GLU A 141 -1.84 -3.20 11.24
N ASN A 142 -2.11 -1.93 11.54
CA ASN A 142 -3.47 -1.48 11.80
C ASN A 142 -4.37 -1.57 10.56
N PHE A 143 -3.84 -1.23 9.37
CA PHE A 143 -4.54 -1.43 8.10
C PHE A 143 -4.83 -2.91 7.86
N LYS A 144 -3.84 -3.78 8.12
CA LYS A 144 -4.01 -5.23 8.03
C LYS A 144 -5.12 -5.69 8.98
N ASN A 145 -5.10 -5.27 10.24
CA ASN A 145 -6.08 -5.68 11.24
C ASN A 145 -7.49 -5.11 10.99
N SER A 146 -7.63 -4.07 10.16
CA SER A 146 -8.94 -3.49 9.82
C SER A 146 -9.68 -4.27 8.73
N GLY A 147 -9.01 -5.18 8.01
CA GLY A 147 -9.59 -5.89 6.87
C GLY A 147 -9.89 -4.99 5.66
N GLN A 148 -9.37 -3.77 5.65
CA GLN A 148 -9.57 -2.83 4.54
C GLN A 148 -8.85 -3.28 3.27
N LEU A 149 -9.42 -2.90 2.13
CA LEU A 149 -8.78 -3.00 0.83
C LEU A 149 -8.16 -1.66 0.44
N ILE A 150 -7.03 -1.71 -0.27
CA ILE A 150 -6.42 -0.49 -0.80
C ILE A 150 -7.36 0.22 -1.76
N ASN A 151 -7.33 1.54 -1.74
CA ASN A 151 -7.91 2.39 -2.78
C ASN A 151 -6.77 2.79 -3.74
N TRP A 152 -6.88 2.38 -5.01
CA TRP A 152 -5.84 2.57 -6.03
C TRP A 152 -6.41 2.71 -7.44
#